data_AF-A0A960J2C5-F1
#
_entry.id   AF-A0A960J2C5-F1
#
_cell.length_a   1.000
_cell.length_b   1.000
_cell.length_c   1.000
_cell.angle_alpha   90.00
_cell.angle_beta   90.00
_cell.angle_gamma   90.00
#
_symmetry.space_group_name_H-M   'P 1'
#
loop_
_entity.id
_entity.type
_entity.pdbx_description
1 polymer ?
#
loop_
_entity_poly.entity_id
_entity_poly.type
_entity_poly.pdbx_seq_one_letter_code
_entity_poly.pdbx_strand_id
1 'polypeptide(L)'
;RAHRDAGGTIRVVDRYLSFADVTDSAFDKIRQAGSDNPAVLIRLLESVTLLAPQMRTREQHDALGAQADMVWEAAEREIPIAGDLADVRRRYDEARAALALPPVRGRRRHRRARAESTGSSTT
;
A
#
# COMPACT_ATOMS: atom_id res chain seq x y z
N ARG A 1 -23.39 18.71 -1.32
CA ARG A 1 -23.65 20.10 -0.87
C ARG A 1 -22.40 20.92 -1.16
N ALA A 2 -22.49 21.98 -1.96
CA ALA A 2 -21.31 22.78 -2.32
C ALA A 2 -20.85 23.63 -1.12
N HIS A 3 -19.55 23.61 -0.80
CA HIS A 3 -18.97 24.46 0.23
C HIS A 3 -18.63 25.81 -0.40
N ARG A 4 -19.05 26.92 0.23
CA ARG A 4 -18.60 28.27 -0.17
C ARG A 4 -17.63 28.77 0.89
N ASP A 5 -16.51 29.33 0.43
CA ASP A 5 -15.59 30.03 1.32
C ASP A 5 -16.17 31.40 1.76
N ALA A 6 -15.45 32.10 2.64
CA ALA A 6 -15.87 33.40 3.16
C ALA A 6 -16.06 34.47 2.06
N GLY A 7 -15.43 34.30 0.89
CA GLY A 7 -15.60 35.16 -0.28
C GLY A 7 -16.74 34.75 -1.21
N GLY A 8 -17.53 33.72 -0.85
CA GLY A 8 -18.63 33.22 -1.65
C GLY A 8 -18.21 32.33 -2.82
N THR A 9 -16.93 31.98 -2.95
CA THR A 9 -16.43 31.09 -4.02
C THR A 9 -16.75 29.64 -3.67
N ILE A 10 -17.34 28.90 -4.61
CA ILE A 10 -17.61 27.47 -4.45
C ILE A 10 -16.27 26.71 -4.45
N ARG A 11 -16.00 25.94 -3.38
CA ARG A 11 -14.86 25.03 -3.27
C ARG A 11 -15.33 23.58 -3.14
N VAL A 12 -14.55 22.66 -3.69
CA VAL A 12 -14.67 21.22 -3.43
C VAL A 12 -13.75 20.90 -2.25
N VAL A 13 -14.34 20.39 -1.17
CA VAL A 13 -13.59 19.83 -0.05
C VAL A 13 -13.49 18.33 -0.32
N ASP A 14 -12.34 17.88 -0.79
CA ASP A 14 -12.08 16.47 -1.06
C ASP A 14 -11.39 15.82 0.13
N ARG A 15 -11.89 14.65 0.55
CA ARG A 15 -11.19 13.78 1.49
C ARG A 15 -10.47 12.74 0.66
N TYR A 16 -9.27 13.09 0.20
CA TYR A 16 -8.45 12.18 -0.57
C TYR A 16 -7.98 11.02 0.33
N LEU A 17 -8.40 9.80 0.01
CA LEU A 17 -7.84 8.58 0.61
C LEU A 17 -6.47 8.34 -0.02
N SER A 18 -5.42 8.45 0.79
CA SER A 18 -4.08 8.13 0.37
C SER A 18 -3.90 6.61 0.23
N PHE A 19 -2.83 6.20 -0.46
CA PHE A 19 -2.45 4.79 -0.53
C PHE A 19 -2.22 4.21 0.87
N ALA A 20 -1.60 4.98 1.77
CA ALA A 20 -1.38 4.59 3.15
C ALA A 20 -2.72 4.35 3.86
N ASP A 21 -3.68 5.28 3.76
CA ASP A 21 -4.99 5.14 4.43
C ASP A 21 -5.74 3.86 4.00
N VAL A 22 -5.68 3.53 2.71
CA VAL A 22 -6.30 2.31 2.16
C VAL A 22 -5.55 1.07 2.62
N THR A 23 -4.22 1.10 2.61
CA THR A 23 -3.35 0.00 3.02
C THR A 23 -3.55 -0.31 4.51
N ASP A 24 -3.51 0.71 5.35
CA ASP A 24 -3.75 0.60 6.79
C ASP A 24 -5.13 0.01 7.06
N SER A 25 -6.17 0.58 6.46
CA SER A 25 -7.55 0.11 6.65
C SER A 25 -7.76 -1.36 6.25
N ALA A 26 -7.03 -1.84 5.23
CA ALA A 26 -7.15 -3.21 4.74
C ALA A 26 -6.42 -4.21 5.66
N PHE A 27 -5.22 -3.86 6.12
CA PHE A 27 -4.41 -4.74 6.96
C PHE A 27 -4.87 -4.75 8.42
N ASP A 28 -5.20 -3.58 8.98
CA ASP A 28 -5.49 -3.44 10.40
C ASP A 28 -6.64 -4.33 10.86
N LYS A 29 -7.74 -4.35 10.10
CA LYS A 29 -8.92 -5.13 10.50
C LYS A 29 -8.65 -6.63 10.47
N ILE A 30 -7.90 -7.10 9.46
CA ILE A 30 -7.56 -8.52 9.33
C ILE A 30 -6.56 -8.91 10.43
N ARG A 31 -5.54 -8.08 10.67
CA ARG A 31 -4.57 -8.27 11.75
C ARG A 31 -5.25 -8.31 13.11
N GLN A 32 -6.12 -7.35 13.41
CA GLN A 32 -6.83 -7.27 14.70
C GLN A 32 -7.79 -8.45 14.91
N ALA A 33 -8.44 -8.93 13.84
CA ALA A 33 -9.38 -10.05 13.93
C ALA A 33 -8.70 -11.43 14.00
N GLY A 34 -7.44 -11.54 13.58
CA GLY A 34 -6.69 -12.80 13.54
C GLY A 34 -5.32 -12.72 14.20
N SER A 35 -5.14 -11.84 15.19
CA SER A 35 -3.85 -11.61 15.84
C SER A 35 -3.33 -12.83 16.60
N ASP A 36 -4.22 -13.71 17.04
CA ASP A 36 -3.92 -14.98 17.70
C ASP A 36 -3.83 -16.16 16.71
N ASN A 37 -3.97 -15.91 15.41
CA ASN A 37 -3.96 -16.94 14.38
C ASN A 37 -2.71 -16.84 13.48
N PRO A 38 -1.72 -17.71 13.68
CA PRO A 38 -0.47 -17.69 12.91
C PRO A 38 -0.69 -17.76 11.40
N ALA A 39 -1.68 -18.53 10.93
CA ALA A 39 -1.94 -18.67 9.50
C ALA A 39 -2.45 -17.37 8.86
N VAL A 40 -3.23 -16.57 9.59
CA VAL A 40 -3.69 -15.26 9.13
C VAL A 40 -2.52 -14.28 9.03
N LEU A 41 -1.69 -14.21 10.07
CA LEU A 41 -0.52 -13.32 10.09
C LEU A 41 0.50 -13.69 9.02
N ILE A 42 0.73 -15.00 8.82
CA ILE A 42 1.53 -15.51 7.70
C ILE A 42 0.99 -15.01 6.36
N ARG A 43 -0.32 -15.09 6.13
CA ARG A 43 -0.91 -14.67 4.85
C ARG A 43 -0.83 -13.16 4.64
N LEU A 44 -0.93 -12.36 5.70
CA LEU A 44 -0.72 -10.91 5.62
C LEU A 44 0.72 -10.60 5.19
N LEU A 45 1.72 -11.27 5.78
CA LEU A 45 3.13 -11.09 5.41
C LEU A 45 3.44 -11.58 4.00
N GLU A 46 2.89 -12.72 3.58
CA GLU A 46 2.96 -13.19 2.18
C GLU A 46 2.40 -12.15 1.21
N SER A 47 1.29 -11.48 1.58
CA SER A 47 0.69 -10.42 0.77
C SER A 47 1.62 -9.22 0.64
N VAL A 48 2.32 -8.83 1.72
CA VAL A 48 3.36 -7.78 1.65
C VAL A 48 4.48 -8.19 0.68
N THR A 49 5.00 -9.41 0.79
CA THR A 49 6.04 -9.95 -0.11
C THR A 49 5.61 -9.88 -1.58
N LEU A 50 4.35 -10.22 -1.88
CA LEU A 50 3.80 -10.19 -3.24
C LEU A 50 3.58 -8.77 -3.78
N LEU A 51 3.24 -7.83 -2.90
CA LEU A 51 2.95 -6.44 -3.26
C LEU A 51 4.21 -5.60 -3.40
N ALA A 52 5.25 -5.86 -2.61
CA ALA A 52 6.49 -5.07 -2.58
C ALA A 52 7.08 -4.78 -3.98
N PRO A 53 7.24 -5.77 -4.89
CA PRO A 53 7.79 -5.52 -6.24
C PRO A 53 6.89 -4.64 -7.13
N GLN A 54 5.61 -4.47 -6.78
CA GLN A 54 4.63 -3.72 -7.55
C GLN A 54 4.56 -2.24 -7.12
N MET A 55 5.16 -1.90 -5.98
CA MET A 55 5.17 -0.54 -5.44
C MET A 55 6.11 0.35 -6.26
N ARG A 56 5.65 1.56 -6.55
CA ARG A 56 6.31 2.48 -7.50
C ARG A 56 6.97 3.67 -6.82
N THR A 57 6.60 3.94 -5.57
CA THR A 57 7.13 5.06 -4.80
C THR A 57 7.66 4.58 -3.46
N ARG A 58 8.53 5.38 -2.87
CA ARG A 58 9.11 5.07 -1.56
C ARG A 58 8.02 5.07 -0.48
N GLU A 59 7.09 6.01 -0.56
CA GLU A 59 5.96 6.13 0.38
C GLU A 59 5.08 4.88 0.38
N GLN A 60 4.91 4.23 -0.77
CA GLN A 60 4.18 2.96 -0.87
C GLN A 60 4.95 1.81 -0.22
N HIS A 61 6.27 1.76 -0.42
CA HIS A 61 7.14 0.79 0.26
C HIS A 61 7.11 0.98 1.77
N ASP A 62 7.23 2.23 2.23
CA ASP A 62 7.25 2.57 3.66
C ASP A 62 5.91 2.22 4.32
N ALA A 63 4.78 2.47 3.64
CA ALA A 63 3.46 2.09 4.14
C ALA A 63 3.29 0.56 4.28
N LEU A 64 3.71 -0.22 3.28
CA LEU A 64 3.68 -1.69 3.38
C LEU A 64 4.66 -2.21 4.45
N GLY A 65 5.82 -1.59 4.59
CA GLY A 65 6.79 -1.92 5.62
C GLY A 65 6.24 -1.70 7.03
N ALA A 66 5.59 -0.56 7.26
CA ALA A 66 4.94 -0.29 8.53
C ALA A 66 3.88 -1.35 8.88
N GLN A 67 3.09 -1.81 7.89
CA GLN A 67 2.13 -2.90 8.11
C GLN A 67 2.79 -4.24 8.41
N ALA A 68 3.91 -4.58 7.75
CA ALA A 68 4.68 -5.79 8.06
C ALA A 68 5.19 -5.77 9.51
N ASP A 69 5.71 -4.62 9.95
CA ASP A 69 6.24 -4.41 11.29
C ASP A 69 5.12 -4.55 12.34
N MET A 70 3.94 -3.97 12.07
CA MET A 70 2.74 -4.09 12.90
C MET A 70 2.19 -5.51 13.02
N VAL A 71 2.30 -6.32 11.96
CA VAL A 71 1.92 -7.74 11.97
C VAL A 71 2.91 -8.56 12.78
N TRP A 72 4.22 -8.27 12.66
CA TRP A 72 5.25 -8.92 13.46
C TRP A 72 5.08 -8.64 14.96
N GLU A 73 4.83 -7.38 15.33
CA GLU A 73 4.56 -7.01 16.74
C GLU A 73 3.35 -7.76 17.32
N ALA A 74 2.27 -7.90 16.53
CA ALA A 74 1.10 -8.68 16.95
C ALA A 74 1.47 -10.16 17.16
N ALA A 75 2.28 -10.74 16.27
CA ALA A 75 2.74 -12.12 16.40
C ALA A 75 3.56 -12.33 17.68
N GLU A 76 4.52 -11.44 17.97
CA GLU A 76 5.34 -11.51 19.19
C GLU A 76 4.53 -11.43 20.47
N ARG A 77 3.40 -10.70 20.45
CA ARG A 77 2.54 -10.55 21.61
C ARG A 77 1.58 -11.72 21.81
N GLU A 78 1.01 -12.24 20.73
CA GLU A 78 -0.17 -13.13 20.82
C GLU A 78 0.14 -14.61 20.55
N ILE A 79 1.27 -14.97 19.94
CA ILE A 79 1.58 -16.36 19.57
C ILE A 79 2.47 -17.02 20.64
N PRO A 80 1.94 -17.96 21.46
CA PRO A 80 2.72 -18.58 22.53
C PRO A 80 3.61 -19.74 22.05
N ILE A 81 3.29 -20.34 20.91
CA ILE A 81 4.01 -21.51 20.38
C ILE A 81 5.22 -21.03 19.59
N ALA A 82 6.42 -21.34 20.08
CA ALA A 82 7.67 -20.89 19.48
C ALA A 82 7.86 -21.33 18.02
N GLY A 83 7.36 -22.52 17.65
CA GLY A 83 7.40 -23.00 16.26
C GLY A 83 6.57 -22.13 15.32
N ASP A 84 5.34 -21.80 15.73
CA ASP A 84 4.45 -20.94 14.96
C ASP A 84 5.00 -19.51 14.85
N LEU A 85 5.56 -18.98 15.95
CA LEU A 85 6.20 -17.67 15.95
C LEU A 85 7.42 -17.64 15.01
N ALA A 86 8.22 -18.70 14.97
CA ALA A 86 9.34 -18.83 14.05
C ALA A 86 8.89 -18.89 12.58
N ASP A 87 7.76 -19.54 12.30
CA ASP A 87 7.17 -19.57 10.96
C ASP A 87 6.68 -18.19 10.52
N VAL A 88 6.04 -17.44 11.41
CA VAL A 88 5.67 -16.03 11.15
C VAL A 88 6.91 -15.18 10.94
N ARG A 89 7.96 -15.37 11.76
CA ARG A 89 9.22 -14.62 11.65
C ARG A 89 9.86 -14.80 10.29
N ARG A 90 9.94 -16.04 9.79
CA ARG A 90 10.48 -16.32 8.46
C ARG A 90 9.76 -15.52 7.38
N ARG A 91 8.43 -15.44 7.44
CA ARG A 91 7.63 -14.67 6.46
C ARG A 91 7.79 -13.17 6.63
N TYR A 92 8.00 -12.69 7.85
CA TYR A 92 8.33 -11.30 8.11
C TYR A 92 9.70 -10.94 7.49
N ASP A 93 10.71 -11.77 7.70
CA ASP A 93 12.04 -11.55 7.13
C ASP A 93 12.00 -11.56 5.59
N GLU A 94 11.23 -12.47 4.98
CA GLU A 94 10.97 -12.50 3.53
C GLU A 94 10.30 -11.21 3.03
N ALA A 95 9.29 -10.71 3.74
CA ALA A 95 8.61 -9.46 3.41
C ALA A 95 9.55 -8.25 3.50
N ARG A 96 10.37 -8.17 4.56
CA ARG A 96 11.39 -7.12 4.72
C ARG A 96 12.45 -7.17 3.63
N ALA A 97 12.89 -8.36 3.25
CA ALA A 97 13.84 -8.54 2.15
C ALA A 97 13.25 -8.07 0.81
N ALA A 98 11.98 -8.39 0.52
CA ALA A 98 11.29 -7.92 -0.67
C ALA A 98 11.13 -6.40 -0.70
N LEU A 99 10.89 -5.78 0.47
CA LEU A 99 10.79 -4.33 0.62
C LEU A 99 12.15 -3.59 0.57
N ALA A 100 13.26 -4.30 0.81
CA ALA A 100 14.61 -3.72 0.72
C ALA A 100 15.10 -3.61 -0.73
N LEU A 101 14.48 -4.33 -1.67
CA LEU A 101 14.79 -4.23 -3.08
C LEU A 101 14.29 -2.88 -3.63
N PRO A 102 15.09 -2.16 -4.44
CA PRO A 102 14.65 -0.91 -5.04
C PRO A 102 13.44 -1.16 -5.96
N PRO A 103 12.44 -0.26 -5.96
CA PRO A 103 11.22 -0.44 -6.74
C PRO A 103 11.59 -0.61 -8.21
N VAL A 104 11.06 -1.66 -8.84
CA VAL A 104 11.32 -1.96 -10.24
C VAL A 104 10.81 -0.77 -11.06
N ARG A 105 11.72 -0.05 -11.73
CA ARG A 105 11.35 1.05 -12.63
C ARG A 105 10.43 0.52 -13.70
N GLY A 106 9.12 0.71 -13.54
CA GLY A 106 8.16 0.40 -14.57
C GLY A 106 8.57 1.11 -15.87
N ARG A 107 8.71 0.36 -16.96
CA ARG A 107 8.92 0.93 -18.29
C ARG A 107 7.86 2.02 -18.50
N ARG A 108 8.29 3.27 -18.63
CA ARG A 108 7.41 4.42 -18.92
C ARG A 108 6.58 4.09 -20.16
N ARG A 109 5.30 3.74 -19.99
CA ARG A 109 4.34 3.83 -21.09
C ARG A 109 3.88 5.28 -21.19
N HIS A 110 4.77 6.12 -21.73
CA HIS A 110 4.35 7.39 -22.32
C HIS A 110 4.00 7.15 -23.78
N ARG A 111 2.71 7.16 -24.11
CA ARG A 111 2.18 7.81 -25.33
C ARG A 111 0.67 7.64 -25.41
N ARG A 112 -0.04 8.73 -25.16
CA ARG A 112 -0.91 9.33 -26.18
C ARG A 112 -0.82 10.85 -26.06
N ALA A 113 0.21 11.39 -26.71
CA ALA A 113 0.08 12.71 -27.31
C ALA A 113 -0.96 12.57 -28.43
N ARG A 114 -2.14 13.17 -28.25
CA ARG A 114 -2.95 13.58 -29.40
C ARG A 114 -2.57 15.03 -29.65
N ALA A 115 -1.60 15.20 -30.55
CA ALA A 115 -1.44 16.46 -31.26
C ALA A 115 -2.71 16.66 -32.09
N GLU A 116 -3.49 17.68 -31.76
CA GLU A 116 -4.44 18.26 -32.69
C GLU A 116 -3.62 19.14 -33.64
N SER A 117 -3.13 18.50 -34.71
CA SER A 117 -2.62 19.18 -35.88
C SER A 117 -3.79 19.86 -36.59
N THR A 118 -3.78 21.18 -36.50
CA THR A 118 -3.86 22.12 -37.62
C THR A 118 -3.99 21.50 -39.03
N GLY A 119 -4.94 22.04 -39.79
CA GLY A 119 -5.13 21.86 -41.23
C GLY A 119 -6.56 21.44 -41.53
N SER A 120 -7.35 22.07 -42.39
CA SER A 120 -7.15 23.18 -43.32
C SER A 120 -8.54 23.47 -43.91
N SER A 121 -8.88 24.73 -44.20
CA SER A 121 -9.74 25.04 -45.35
C SER A 121 -9.53 26.49 -45.77
N THR A 122 -8.70 26.59 -46.81
CA THR A 122 -8.67 27.63 -47.83
C THR A 122 -10.01 27.68 -48.56
N THR A 123 -10.63 28.85 -48.68
CA THR A 123 -11.07 29.52 -49.92
C THR A 123 -11.60 30.89 -49.54
#